data_AF-S4PYP3-F1
#
_entry.id   AF-S4PYP3-F1
#
_cell.length_a   1.000
_cell.length_b   1.000
_cell.length_c   1.000
_cell.angle_alpha   90.00
_cell.angle_beta   90.00
_cell.angle_gamma   90.00
#
_symmetry.space_group_name_H-M   'P 1'
#
loop_
_entity.id
_entity.type
_entity.pdbx_description
1 polymer ?
#
loop_
_entity_poly.entity_id
_entity_poly.type
_entity_poly.pdbx_seq_one_letter_code
_entity_poly.pdbx_strand_id
1 'polypeptide(L)'
;MPRQGWMYLSVHYMCFYSYIFGRKTAIKIRWADVTELAKSNSLLFPDSIKIVTRDGEHYFTMFLKKNETFALMQQLANIAMKELIDDKSGTFNIDKDLLTKLSKNVQ
;
A
#
# COMPACT_ATOMS: atom_id res chain seq x y z
N MET A 1 23.14 -5.07 4.78
CA MET A 1 23.29 -4.40 6.09
C MET A 1 21.95 -3.81 6.52
N PRO A 2 21.42 -4.19 7.68
CA PRO A 2 20.21 -3.58 8.22
C PRO A 2 20.46 -2.08 8.46
N ARG A 3 19.47 -1.25 8.11
CA ARG A 3 19.54 0.20 8.31
C ARG A 3 18.53 0.56 9.39
N GLN A 4 19.02 1.08 10.51
CA GLN A 4 18.15 1.60 11.55
C GLN A 4 17.52 2.91 11.09
N GLY A 5 16.23 3.08 11.33
CA GLY A 5 15.49 4.22 10.86
C GLY A 5 14.10 4.28 11.44
N TRP A 6 13.34 5.25 10.94
CA TRP A 6 11.99 5.52 11.40
C TRP A 6 11.00 5.09 10.32
N MET A 7 9.99 4.35 10.75
CA MET A 7 8.84 4.01 9.92
C MET A 7 7.69 4.94 10.29
N TYR A 8 7.10 5.55 9.27
CA TYR A 8 5.94 6.43 9.39
C TYR A 8 4.78 5.78 8.66
N LEU A 9 3.65 5.66 9.33
CA LEU A 9 2.41 5.11 8.78
C LEU A 9 1.39 6.22 8.70
N SER A 10 0.90 6.48 7.49
CA SER A 10 -0.22 7.40 7.25
C SER A 10 -1.35 6.68 6.53
N VAL A 11 -2.49 7.35 6.35
CA VAL A 11 -3.67 6.79 5.68
C VAL A 11 -3.36 6.27 4.26
N HIS A 12 -2.50 6.97 3.52
CA HIS A 12 -2.23 6.66 2.11
C HIS A 12 -0.85 6.03 1.87
N TYR A 13 0.12 6.29 2.75
CA TYR A 13 1.51 5.89 2.54
C TYR A 13 2.12 5.22 3.78
N MET A 14 3.01 4.27 3.51
CA MET A 14 4.08 3.89 4.41
C MET A 14 5.38 4.55 3.96
N CYS A 15 6.09 5.17 4.88
CA CYS A 15 7.41 5.72 4.62
C CYS A 15 8.44 5.14 5.58
N PHE A 16 9.65 4.94 5.09
CA PHE A 16 10.81 4.63 5.92
C PHE A 16 11.94 5.60 5.63
N TYR A 17 12.55 6.15 6.67
CA TYR A 17 13.69 7.04 6.57
C TYR A 17 14.83 6.58 7.46
N SER A 18 16.04 6.52 6.90
CA SER A 18 17.27 6.22 7.62
C SER A 18 18.37 7.16 7.15
N TYR A 19 19.19 7.62 8.09
CA TYR A 19 20.39 8.39 7.82
C TYR A 19 21.51 7.90 8.74
N ILE A 20 22.38 7.04 8.20
CA ILE A 20 23.47 6.41 8.94
C ILE A 20 24.76 6.56 8.13
N PHE A 21 25.84 6.98 8.78
CA PHE A 21 27.18 7.16 8.17
C PHE A 21 27.15 7.96 6.86
N GLY A 22 26.39 9.07 6.83
CA GLY A 22 26.26 9.93 5.65
C GLY A 22 25.43 9.34 4.50
N ARG A 23 24.86 8.14 4.66
CA ARG A 23 24.01 7.50 3.66
C ARG A 23 22.54 7.69 4.02
N LYS A 24 21.82 8.42 3.19
CA LYS A 24 20.37 8.56 3.25
C LYS A 24 19.67 7.40 2.54
N THR A 25 18.67 6.81 3.18
CA THR A 25 17.72 5.88 2.56
C THR A 25 16.31 6.39 2.86
N ALA A 26 15.51 6.58 1.82
CA ALA A 26 14.10 6.95 1.93
C ALA A 26 13.27 5.99 1.07
N ILE A 27 12.26 5.39 1.68
CA ILE A 27 11.27 4.53 1.02
C ILE A 27 9.91 5.20 1.21
N LYS A 28 9.11 5.25 0.15
CA LYS A 28 7.75 5.77 0.15
C LYS A 28 6.89 4.83 -0.68
N ILE A 29 5.95 4.14 -0.04
CA ILE A 29 5.09 3.13 -0.66
C ILE A 29 3.64 3.55 -0.43
N ARG A 30 2.82 3.58 -1.49
CA ARG A 30 1.37 3.72 -1.31
C ARG A 30 0.80 2.39 -0.87
N TRP A 31 -0.14 2.43 0.05
CA TRP A 31 -0.90 1.23 0.42
C TRP A 31 -1.62 0.60 -0.76
N ALA A 32 -2.11 1.44 -1.68
CA ALA A 32 -2.69 1.06 -2.96
C ALA A 32 -1.79 0.18 -3.84
N ASP A 33 -0.47 0.32 -3.71
CA ASP A 33 0.51 -0.41 -4.53
C ASP A 33 1.01 -1.70 -3.85
N VAL A 34 0.58 -1.96 -2.60
CA VAL A 34 0.96 -3.16 -1.86
C VAL A 34 0.17 -4.35 -2.38
N THR A 35 0.88 -5.36 -2.89
CA THR A 35 0.30 -6.60 -3.41
C THR A 35 0.32 -7.73 -2.38
N GLU A 36 1.26 -7.69 -1.44
CA GLU A 36 1.36 -8.66 -0.34
C GLU A 36 1.85 -7.95 0.94
N LEU A 37 1.20 -8.25 2.06
CA LEU A 37 1.61 -7.82 3.39
C LEU A 37 1.58 -9.04 4.32
N ALA A 38 2.75 -9.52 4.72
CA ALA A 38 2.88 -10.77 5.48
C ALA A 38 3.85 -10.64 6.65
N LYS A 39 3.58 -11.36 7.74
CA LYS A 39 4.61 -11.63 8.75
C LYS A 39 5.51 -12.73 8.21
N SER A 40 6.82 -12.50 8.19
CA SER A 40 7.80 -13.44 7.66
C SER A 40 8.81 -13.81 8.73
N ASN A 41 9.34 -15.03 8.63
CA ASN A 41 10.40 -15.52 9.49
C ASN A 41 11.39 -16.30 8.63
N SER A 42 12.19 -15.57 7.86
CA SER A 42 13.19 -16.15 6.96
C SER A 42 14.54 -16.26 7.67
N LEU A 43 15.41 -17.14 7.16
CA LEU A 43 16.76 -17.33 7.71
C LEU A 43 17.59 -16.03 7.73
N LEU A 44 17.41 -15.17 6.72
CA LEU A 44 18.13 -13.90 6.59
C LEU A 44 17.47 -12.76 7.37
N PHE A 45 16.14 -12.79 7.52
CA PHE A 45 15.34 -11.75 8.16
C PHE A 45 14.33 -12.39 9.13
N PRO A 46 14.78 -12.82 10.31
CA PRO A 46 13.88 -13.37 11.32
C PRO A 46 12.95 -12.28 11.84
N ASP A 47 11.76 -12.69 12.25
CA ASP A 47 10.75 -11.81 12.87
C ASP A 47 10.42 -10.54 12.06
N SER A 48 10.31 -10.68 10.75
CA SER A 48 10.11 -9.55 9.82
C SER A 48 8.64 -9.33 9.44
N ILE A 49 8.34 -8.13 8.97
CA ILE A 49 7.17 -7.81 8.16
C ILE A 49 7.66 -7.65 6.72
N LYS A 50 7.12 -8.48 5.83
CA LYS A 50 7.36 -8.46 4.39
C LYS A 50 6.28 -7.62 3.72
N ILE A 51 6.71 -6.70 2.87
CA ILE A 51 5.85 -5.86 2.03
C ILE A 51 6.28 -6.06 0.59
N VAL A 52 5.36 -6.52 -0.25
CA VAL A 52 5.58 -6.68 -1.70
C VAL A 52 4.78 -5.62 -2.43
N THR A 53 5.44 -5.01 -3.40
CA THR A 53 4.87 -4.10 -4.38
C THR A 53 5.20 -4.63 -5.77
N ARG A 54 4.67 -3.99 -6.81
CA ARG A 54 5.03 -4.33 -8.20
C ARG A 54 6.52 -4.11 -8.51
N ASP A 55 7.15 -3.17 -7.80
CA ASP A 55 8.54 -2.79 -8.03
C ASP A 55 9.54 -3.63 -7.22
N GLY A 56 9.06 -4.47 -6.30
CA GLY A 56 9.89 -5.35 -5.49
C GLY A 56 9.38 -5.56 -4.07
N GLU A 57 10.22 -6.17 -3.24
CA GLU A 57 9.91 -6.54 -1.87
C GLU A 57 10.82 -5.85 -0.84
N HIS A 58 10.24 -5.57 0.32
CA HIS A 58 10.91 -4.94 1.45
C HIS A 58 10.67 -5.74 2.72
N TYR A 59 11.73 -5.96 3.48
CA TYR A 59 11.69 -6.62 4.78
C TYR A 59 12.03 -5.62 5.88
N PHE A 60 11.11 -5.44 6.82
CA PHE A 60 11.31 -4.64 8.02
C PHE A 60 11.37 -5.54 9.24
N THR A 61 12.30 -5.28 10.14
CA THR A 61 12.59 -6.11 11.33
C THR A 61 12.70 -5.23 12.57
N MET A 62 12.91 -5.84 13.75
CA MET A 62 13.21 -5.14 15.00
C MET A 62 12.08 -4.21 15.47
N PHE A 63 10.84 -4.64 15.26
CA PHE A 63 9.68 -3.93 15.80
C PHE A 63 9.54 -4.21 17.30
N LEU A 64 9.41 -3.15 18.10
CA LEU A 64 9.09 -3.30 19.53
C LEU A 64 7.75 -4.02 19.75
N LYS A 65 6.78 -3.77 18.85
CA LYS A 65 5.42 -4.31 18.92
C LYS A 65 4.93 -4.80 17.56
N LYS A 66 5.64 -5.79 16.99
CA LYS A 66 5.42 -6.29 15.62
C LYS A 66 3.95 -6.58 15.29
N ASN A 67 3.24 -7.24 16.22
CA ASN A 67 1.84 -7.63 15.99
C ASN A 67 0.89 -6.43 15.90
N GLU A 68 1.03 -5.45 16.78
CA GLU A 68 0.24 -4.21 16.76
C GLU A 68 0.55 -3.40 15.50
N THR A 69 1.84 -3.26 15.15
CA THR A 69 2.26 -2.56 13.94
C THR A 69 1.69 -3.24 12.68
N PHE A 70 1.79 -4.56 12.59
CA PHE A 70 1.26 -5.32 11.46
C PHE A 70 -0.26 -5.15 11.32
N ALA A 71 -1.01 -5.22 12.42
CA ALA A 71 -2.45 -5.02 12.41
C ALA A 71 -2.83 -3.63 11.90
N LEU A 72 -2.10 -2.59 12.34
CA LEU A 72 -2.29 -1.22 11.85
C LEU A 72 -1.99 -1.11 10.35
N MET A 73 -0.90 -1.72 9.87
CA MET A 73 -0.57 -1.73 8.44
C MET A 73 -1.67 -2.39 7.60
N GLN A 74 -2.26 -3.50 8.08
CA GLN A 74 -3.38 -4.16 7.41
C GLN A 74 -4.62 -3.26 7.36
N GLN A 75 -4.92 -2.56 8.46
CA GLN A 75 -6.05 -1.61 8.49
C GLN A 75 -5.86 -0.48 7.47
N LEU A 76 -4.67 0.10 7.41
CA LEU A 76 -4.36 1.18 6.46
C LEU A 76 -4.43 0.67 5.01
N ALA A 77 -3.91 -0.52 4.73
CA ALA A 77 -4.03 -1.16 3.42
C ALA A 77 -5.49 -1.38 2.99
N ASN A 78 -6.32 -1.86 3.91
CA ASN A 78 -7.75 -2.07 3.66
C ASN A 78 -8.51 -0.76 3.44
N ILE A 79 -8.16 0.31 4.17
CA ILE A 79 -8.77 1.64 3.96
C ILE A 79 -8.43 2.16 2.56
N ALA A 80 -7.16 2.14 2.18
CA ALA A 80 -6.73 2.60 0.86
C ALA A 80 -7.38 1.80 -0.29
N MET A 81 -7.55 0.48 -0.12
CA MET A 81 -8.27 -0.34 -1.12
C MET A 81 -9.75 0.04 -1.25
N LYS A 82 -10.43 0.36 -0.14
CA LYS A 82 -11.82 0.80 -0.18
C LYS A 82 -11.97 2.14 -0.88
N GLU A 83 -11.11 3.11 -0.56
CA GLU A 83 -11.11 4.42 -1.23
C GLU A 83 -10.93 4.28 -2.75
N LEU A 84 -10.08 3.37 -3.22
CA LEU A 84 -9.92 3.09 -4.64
C LEU A 84 -11.15 2.47 -5.32
N ILE A 85 -11.93 1.67 -4.59
CA ILE A 85 -13.17 1.08 -5.11
C ILE A 85 -14.25 2.15 -5.18
N ASP A 86 -14.38 2.96 -4.13
CA ASP A 86 -15.38 4.03 -4.04
C ASP A 86 -15.13 5.10 -5.13
N ASP A 87 -13.87 5.49 -5.36
CA ASP A 87 -13.49 6.42 -6.43
C ASP A 87 -13.81 5.89 -7.84
N LYS A 88 -13.61 4.58 -8.05
CA LYS A 88 -14.01 3.91 -9.30
C LYS A 88 -15.53 3.88 -9.47
N SER A 89 -16.30 3.69 -8.39
CA SER A 89 -17.77 3.66 -8.45
C SER A 89 -18.37 4.99 -8.94
N GLY A 90 -17.70 6.11 -8.67
CA GLY A 90 -18.09 7.43 -9.18
C GLY A 90 -17.88 7.61 -10.68
N THR A 91 -16.96 6.86 -11.30
CA THR A 91 -16.58 7.01 -12.72
C THR A 91 -17.43 6.14 -13.67
N PHE A 92 -18.22 5.19 -13.16
CA PHE A 92 -19.10 4.34 -13.98
C PHE A 92 -20.52 4.91 -14.22
N ASN A 93 -20.78 6.17 -13.86
CA ASN A 93 -22.01 6.87 -14.28
C ASN A 93 -21.87 7.52 -15.67
N ILE A 94 -21.06 6.93 -16.55
CA ILE A 94 -20.92 7.39 -17.94
C ILE A 94 -22.05 6.75 -18.75
N ASP A 95 -23.03 7.61 -19.03
CA ASP A 95 -23.91 7.63 -20.19
C ASP A 95 -25.16 6.73 -20.23
N LYS A 96 -26.10 6.99 -19.31
CA LYS A 96 -27.52 6.73 -19.60
C LYS A 96 -28.05 7.55 -20.80
N ASP A 97 -27.38 8.64 -21.18
CA ASP A 97 -27.77 9.50 -22.32
C ASP A 97 -27.30 8.97 -23.70
N LEU A 98 -26.35 8.03 -23.74
CA LEU A 98 -26.00 7.33 -24.99
C LEU A 98 -27.07 6.28 -25.37
N LEU A 99 -27.76 5.69 -24.39
CA LEU A 99 -28.84 4.73 -24.63
C LEU A 99 -30.10 5.40 -25.19
N THR A 100 -30.40 6.64 -24.81
CA THR A 100 -31.56 7.40 -25.31
C THR A 100 -31.37 7.93 -26.72
N LYS A 101 -30.12 8.11 -27.19
CA LYS A 101 -29.81 8.53 -28.58
C LYS A 101 -29.86 7.40 -29.60
N LEU A 102 -29.65 6.14 -29.20
CA LEU A 102 -29.77 4.98 -30.10
C LEU A 102 -31.22 4.67 -30.49
N SER A 103 -32.21 5.10 -29.70
CA SER A 103 -33.63 4.80 -29.94
C SER A 103 -34.32 5.71 -30.97
N LYS A 104 -33.73 6.84 -31.37
CA LYS A 104 -34.43 7.88 -32.16
C LYS A 104 -34.22 7.81 -33.68
N ASN A 105 -33.42 6.88 -34.20
CA ASN A 105 -33.03 6.89 -35.62
C ASN A 105 -33.47 5.65 -36.40
N VAL A 106 -34.70 5.16 -36.16
CA VAL A 106 -35.37 4.24 -37.08
C VAL A 106 -36.74 4.83 -37.44
N GLN A 107 -36.74 5.67 -38.48
CA GLN A 107 -37.91 6.01 -39.29
C GLN A 107 -37.56 5.78 -40.75
#